data_AF-A0A7K0T1K1-F1
#
_entry.id   AF-A0A7K0T1K1-F1
#
_cell.length_a   1.000
_cell.length_b   1.000
_cell.length_c   1.000
_cell.angle_alpha   90.00
_cell.angle_beta   90.00
_cell.angle_gamma   90.00
#
_symmetry.space_group_name_H-M   'P 1'
#
loop_
_entity.id
_entity.type
_entity.pdbx_description
1 polymer ?
#
loop_
_entity_poly.entity_id
_entity_poly.type
_entity_poly.pdbx_seq_one_letter_code
_entity_poly.pdbx_strand_id
1 'polypeptide(L)'
;MKKTLKFVAVFAAAALAFGAAPAATASTPTKACLALDTGGVDDKSFNASAWAGAQAAAKADKNVTAKYLAATSDADYAPNI
;
A
#
# COMPACT_ATOMS: atom_id res chain seq x y z
N MET A 1 25.66 38.74 28.05
CA MET A 1 25.89 37.29 27.86
C MET A 1 24.63 36.43 28.11
N LYS A 2 23.89 36.61 29.21
CA LYS A 2 22.66 35.81 29.51
C LYS A 2 21.50 36.00 28.52
N LYS A 3 21.37 37.18 27.90
CA LYS A 3 20.31 37.47 26.91
C LYS A 3 20.63 36.89 25.52
N THR A 4 21.91 36.84 25.16
CA THR A 4 22.41 36.27 23.90
C THR A 4 22.24 34.75 23.88
N LEU A 5 22.42 34.09 25.03
CA LEU A 5 22.24 32.63 25.17
C LEU A 5 20.78 32.17 24.95
N LYS A 6 19.81 33.00 25.34
CA LYS A 6 18.37 32.71 25.14
C LYS A 6 17.96 32.78 23.66
N PHE A 7 18.55 33.70 22.89
CA PHE A 7 18.28 33.81 21.45
C PHE A 7 18.90 32.67 20.64
N VAL A 8 20.08 32.18 21.04
CA VAL A 8 20.72 31.01 20.41
C VAL A 8 19.93 29.71 20.69
N ALA A 9 19.39 29.56 21.92
CA ALA A 9 18.57 28.39 22.26
C ALA A 9 17.24 28.34 21.48
N VAL A 10 16.64 29.51 21.18
CA VAL A 10 15.40 29.58 20.37
C VAL A 10 15.67 29.28 18.89
N PHE A 11 16.82 29.69 18.35
CA PHE A 11 17.21 29.36 16.97
C PHE A 11 17.57 27.88 16.79
N ALA A 12 18.21 27.25 17.79
CA ALA A 12 18.52 25.82 17.75
C ALA A 12 17.26 24.93 17.84
N ALA A 13 16.23 25.36 18.57
CA ALA A 13 14.95 24.65 18.63
C ALA A 13 14.14 24.74 17.31
N ALA A 14 14.27 25.86 16.58
CA ALA A 14 13.65 26.02 15.27
C ALA A 14 14.28 25.12 14.19
N ALA A 15 15.60 24.88 14.25
CA ALA A 15 16.29 23.98 13.32
C ALA A 15 15.93 22.50 13.53
N LEU A 16 15.60 22.09 14.76
CA LEU A 16 15.07 20.74 15.06
C LEU A 16 13.59 20.59 14.66
N ALA A 17 12.83 21.69 14.61
CA ALA A 17 11.46 21.71 14.08
C ALA A 17 11.42 21.76 12.54
N PHE A 18 12.51 22.20 11.90
CA PHE A 18 12.71 22.27 10.44
C PHE A 18 13.73 21.26 9.91
N GLY A 19 14.02 20.20 10.69
CA GLY A 19 14.80 19.08 10.18
C GLY A 19 14.15 18.58 8.89
N ALA A 20 14.78 18.88 7.76
CA ALA A 20 14.34 18.43 6.45
C ALA A 20 14.38 16.91 6.48
N ALA A 21 13.25 16.29 6.83
CA ALA A 21 13.05 14.88 6.64
C ALA A 21 13.38 14.59 5.17
N PRO A 22 14.12 13.50 4.88
CA PRO A 22 14.31 13.09 3.50
C PRO A 22 12.93 13.03 2.86
N ALA A 23 12.76 13.74 1.73
CA ALA A 23 11.53 13.65 0.97
C ALA A 23 11.31 12.16 0.68
N ALA A 24 10.20 11.61 1.18
CA ALA A 24 9.87 10.22 0.94
C ALA A 24 9.90 10.00 -0.57
N THR A 25 10.79 9.12 -1.03
CA THR A 25 10.81 8.68 -2.42
C THR A 25 9.41 8.22 -2.77
N ALA A 26 8.83 8.78 -3.83
CA ALA A 26 7.51 8.42 -4.30
C ALA A 26 7.45 6.89 -4.48
N SER A 27 6.50 6.26 -3.79
CA SER A 27 6.26 4.82 -3.90
C SER A 27 5.86 4.49 -5.33
N THR A 28 6.49 3.47 -5.93
CA THR A 28 6.09 2.96 -7.24
C THR A 28 4.71 2.32 -7.13
N PRO A 29 3.72 2.73 -7.95
CA PRO A 29 2.40 2.13 -7.93
C PRO A 29 2.47 0.62 -8.13
N THR A 30 1.87 -0.12 -7.21
CA THR A 30 1.81 -1.58 -7.25
C THR A 30 0.46 -2.03 -7.76
N LYS A 31 0.46 -2.98 -8.70
CA LYS A 31 -0.75 -3.60 -9.26
C LYS A 31 -0.80 -5.06 -8.84
N ALA A 32 -1.82 -5.42 -8.08
CA ALA A 32 -2.12 -6.80 -7.74
C ALA A 32 -3.24 -7.32 -8.65
N CYS A 33 -3.00 -8.45 -9.30
CA CYS A 33 -3.98 -9.15 -10.13
C CYS A 33 -4.19 -10.55 -9.56
N LEU A 34 -5.41 -10.84 -9.10
CA LEU A 34 -5.78 -12.16 -8.61
C LEU A 34 -6.39 -12.97 -9.75
N ALA A 35 -5.80 -14.11 -10.07
CA ALA A 35 -6.48 -15.16 -10.82
C ALA A 35 -7.24 -16.02 -9.81
N LEU A 36 -8.57 -15.98 -9.87
CA LEU A 36 -9.45 -16.74 -8.98
C LEU A 36 -9.86 -18.04 -9.67
N ASP A 37 -10.03 -19.09 -8.87
CA ASP A 37 -10.54 -20.38 -9.33
C ASP A 37 -12.02 -20.24 -9.76
N THR A 38 -12.60 -21.33 -10.25
CA THR A 38 -14.03 -21.46 -10.46
C THR A 38 -14.84 -21.13 -9.19
N GLY A 39 -16.10 -20.74 -9.35
CA GLY A 39 -16.96 -20.31 -8.23
C GLY A 39 -16.95 -18.80 -7.96
N GLY A 40 -16.00 -18.06 -8.54
CA GLY A 40 -16.02 -16.60 -8.58
C GLY A 40 -15.65 -15.93 -7.26
N VAL A 41 -15.73 -14.59 -7.23
CA VAL A 41 -15.24 -13.77 -6.10
C VAL A 41 -16.12 -13.87 -4.84
N ASP A 42 -17.37 -14.32 -4.98
CA ASP A 42 -18.36 -14.39 -3.90
C ASP A 42 -18.60 -15.83 -3.40
N ASP A 43 -17.67 -16.75 -3.67
CA ASP A 43 -17.74 -18.19 -3.34
C ASP A 43 -17.87 -18.53 -1.83
N LYS A 44 -17.82 -17.52 -0.95
CA LYS A 44 -17.85 -17.64 0.52
C LYS A 44 -16.74 -18.55 1.08
N SER A 45 -15.69 -18.76 0.31
CA SER A 45 -14.59 -19.66 0.62
C SER A 45 -13.28 -18.99 0.21
N PHE A 46 -12.41 -19.73 -0.46
CA PHE A 46 -11.07 -19.33 -0.80
C PHE A 46 -11.02 -18.05 -1.65
N ASN A 47 -11.80 -17.94 -2.73
CA ASN A 47 -11.73 -16.78 -3.63
C ASN A 47 -12.20 -15.50 -2.94
N ALA A 48 -13.27 -15.58 -2.16
CA ALA A 48 -13.76 -14.47 -1.35
C ALA A 48 -12.71 -14.02 -0.31
N SER A 49 -12.02 -14.97 0.33
CA SER A 49 -10.95 -14.65 1.29
C SER A 49 -9.75 -13.97 0.62
N ALA A 50 -9.34 -14.45 -0.56
CA ALA A 50 -8.26 -13.86 -1.34
C ALA A 50 -8.59 -12.42 -1.76
N TRP A 51 -9.82 -12.20 -2.23
CA TRP A 51 -10.29 -10.86 -2.61
C TRP A 51 -10.41 -9.90 -1.42
N ALA A 52 -10.86 -10.38 -0.27
CA ALA A 52 -10.89 -9.57 0.96
C ALA A 52 -9.47 -9.10 1.36
N GLY A 53 -8.48 -9.99 1.26
CA GLY A 53 -7.07 -9.65 1.50
C GLY A 53 -6.54 -8.60 0.51
N ALA A 54 -6.81 -8.76 -0.79
CA ALA A 54 -6.41 -7.81 -1.81
C ALA A 54 -7.03 -6.42 -1.60
N GLN A 55 -8.30 -6.36 -1.20
CA GLN A 55 -8.97 -5.11 -0.85
C GLN A 55 -8.37 -4.48 0.42
N ALA A 56 -8.02 -5.27 1.43
CA ALA A 56 -7.37 -4.76 2.64
C ALA A 56 -6.02 -4.12 2.31
N ALA A 57 -5.23 -4.74 1.42
CA ALA A 57 -3.95 -4.17 0.96
C ALA A 57 -4.15 -2.83 0.22
N ALA A 58 -5.10 -2.75 -0.71
CA ALA A 58 -5.42 -1.51 -1.43
C ALA A 58 -5.98 -0.40 -0.52
N LYS A 59 -6.63 -0.76 0.60
CA LYS A 59 -7.06 0.20 1.62
C LYS A 59 -5.90 0.69 2.48
N ALA A 60 -4.92 -0.18 2.76
CA ALA A 60 -3.77 0.14 3.59
C ALA A 60 -2.73 1.02 2.86
N ASP A 61 -2.60 0.86 1.53
CA ASP A 61 -1.68 1.65 0.71
C ASP A 61 -2.37 2.16 -0.56
N LYS A 62 -2.46 3.49 -0.69
CA LYS A 62 -3.06 4.16 -1.85
C LYS A 62 -2.29 3.95 -3.16
N ASN A 63 -1.04 3.48 -3.07
CA ASN A 63 -0.23 3.12 -4.24
C ASN A 63 -0.52 1.69 -4.71
N VAL A 64 -1.29 0.90 -3.94
CA VAL A 64 -1.70 -0.45 -4.32
C VAL A 64 -3.07 -0.40 -4.98
N THR A 65 -3.18 -1.02 -6.15
CA THR A 65 -4.45 -1.28 -6.82
C THR A 65 -4.64 -2.78 -6.97
N ALA A 66 -5.86 -3.26 -6.73
CA ALA A 66 -6.20 -4.67 -6.83
C ALA A 66 -7.28 -4.88 -7.89
N LYS A 67 -7.10 -5.92 -8.71
CA LYS A 67 -8.09 -6.43 -9.66
C LYS A 67 -8.13 -7.95 -9.59
N TYR A 68 -9.23 -8.54 -10.05
CA TYR A 68 -9.35 -9.98 -10.17
C TYR A 68 -9.84 -10.39 -11.56
N LEU A 69 -9.55 -11.63 -11.92
CA LEU A 69 -10.12 -12.37 -13.03
C LEU A 69 -10.52 -13.74 -12.49
N ALA A 70 -11.79 -14.11 -12.62
CA ALA A 70 -12.26 -15.42 -12.20
C ALA A 70 -12.42 -16.34 -13.41
N ALA A 71 -11.95 -17.59 -13.29
CA ALA A 71 -12.19 -18.61 -14.28
C ALA A 71 -13.68 -19.03 -14.27
N THR A 72 -14.24 -19.25 -15.45
CA THR A 72 -15.59 -19.81 -15.62
C THR A 72 -15.53 -21.33 -15.71
N SER A 73 -14.43 -21.86 -16.23
CA SER A 73 -14.16 -23.29 -16.38
C SER A 73 -12.66 -23.59 -16.36
N ASP A 74 -12.30 -24.86 -16.21
CA ASP A 74 -10.90 -25.32 -16.25
C ASP A 74 -10.17 -24.99 -17.56
N ALA A 75 -10.90 -24.79 -18.65
CA ALA A 75 -10.33 -24.40 -19.95
C ALA A 75 -9.85 -22.94 -19.99
N ASP A 76 -10.23 -22.12 -19.01
CA ASP A 76 -9.84 -20.71 -18.94
C ASP A 76 -8.44 -20.52 -18.33
N TYR A 77 -7.83 -21.61 -17.84
CA TYR A 77 -6.49 -21.59 -17.27
C TYR A 77 -5.41 -21.66 -18.35
N ALA A 78 -4.44 -20.76 -18.27
CA ALA A 78 -3.23 -20.87 -19.08
C ALA A 78 -2.42 -22.10 -18.64
N PRO A 79 -1.56 -22.66 -19.51
CA PRO A 79 -0.70 -23.76 -19.13
C PRO A 79 0.19 -23.39 -17.93
N ASN A 80 0.27 -24.29 -16.94
CA ASN A 80 1.08 -24.18 -15.72
C ASN A 80 0.69 -23.05 -14.75
N ILE A 81 -0.61 -22.81 -14.56
CA ILE A 81 -1.11 -21.93 -13.49
C ILE A 81 -1.74 -22.71 -12.35
#